data_AF-A0A3D0GMC1-F1
#
_entry.id   AF-A0A3D0GMC1-F1
#
_cell.length_a   1.000
_cell.length_b   1.000
_cell.length_c   1.000
_cell.angle_alpha   90.00
_cell.angle_beta   90.00
_cell.angle_gamma   90.00
#
_symmetry.space_group_name_H-M   'P 1'
#
loop_
_entity.id
_entity.type
_entity.pdbx_description
1 polymer ?
#
loop_
_entity_poly.entity_id
_entity_poly.type
_entity_poly.pdbx_seq_one_letter_code
_entity_poly.pdbx_strand_id
1 'polypeptide(L)' 'IKFADMELIGIPHRIVIGDRSLTEGQVEYKQRTEADAHNIPLHNVIDFLRDKLDLL' A
#
# COMPACT_ATOMS: atom_id res chain seq x y z
N ILE A 1 -11.87 -3.79 -9.35
CA ILE A 1 -12.34 -2.66 -8.51
C ILE A 1 -11.72 -1.37 -9.06
N LYS A 2 -12.46 -0.25 -8.99
CA LYS A 2 -12.22 1.01 -9.70
C LYS A 2 -11.01 1.78 -9.13
N PHE A 3 -9.81 1.52 -9.65
CA PHE A 3 -8.61 2.28 -9.26
C PHE A 3 -8.58 3.71 -9.83
N ALA A 4 -9.26 3.94 -10.95
CA ALA A 4 -9.27 5.22 -11.65
C ALA A 4 -9.76 6.39 -10.77
N ASP A 5 -10.83 6.18 -10.00
CA ASP A 5 -11.38 7.22 -9.12
C ASP A 5 -10.43 7.54 -7.96
N MET A 6 -9.74 6.52 -7.42
CA MET A 6 -8.79 6.67 -6.31
C MET A 6 -7.49 7.34 -6.73
N GLU A 7 -7.07 7.13 -7.97
CA GLU A 7 -5.88 7.77 -8.55
C GLU A 7 -6.11 9.26 -8.80
N LEU A 8 -7.33 9.65 -9.19
CA LEU A 8 -7.74 11.04 -9.35
C LEU A 8 -7.78 11.82 -8.02
N ILE A 9 -8.19 11.16 -6.93
CA ILE A 9 -8.17 11.74 -5.57
C ILE A 9 -6.72 11.96 -5.09
N GLY A 10 -5.76 11.20 -5.62
CA GLY A 10 -4.35 11.43 -5.37
C GLY A 10 -3.89 10.97 -3.99
N ILE A 11 -4.40 9.82 -3.53
CA ILE A 11 -4.06 9.20 -2.24
C ILE A 11 -2.52 9.00 -2.14
N PRO A 12 -1.84 9.58 -1.12
CA PRO A 12 -0.38 9.52 -1.02
C PRO A 12 0.19 8.11 -0.84
N HIS A 13 -0.50 7.26 -0.08
CA HIS A 13 -0.13 5.89 0.24
C HIS A 13 -1.32 4.97 0.01
N ARG A 14 -1.17 4.00 -0.89
CA ARG A 14 -2.22 3.03 -1.22
C ARG A 14 -1.81 1.64 -0.78
N ILE A 15 -2.72 0.93 -0.12
CA ILE A 15 -2.60 -0.49 0.17
C ILE A 15 -3.72 -1.24 -0.55
N VAL A 16 -3.35 -2.30 -1.26
CA VAL A 16 -4.27 -3.21 -1.93
C VAL A 16 -4.18 -4.56 -1.22
N ILE A 17 -5.33 -5.00 -0.73
CA ILE A 17 -5.50 -6.32 -0.11
C ILE A 17 -6.17 -7.21 -1.15
N GLY A 18 -5.47 -8.24 -1.59
CA GLY A 18 -5.98 -9.25 -2.52
C GLY A 18 -5.79 -10.65 -1.96
N ASP A 19 -6.64 -11.59 -2.35
CA ASP A 19 -6.65 -12.95 -1.78
C ASP A 19 -5.29 -13.65 -1.90
N ARG A 20 -4.58 -13.45 -3.04
CA ARG A 20 -3.24 -14.01 -3.28
C ARG A 20 -2.18 -13.42 -2.36
N SER A 21 -2.07 -12.09 -2.30
CA SER A 21 -1.06 -11.46 -1.44
C SER A 21 -1.33 -11.78 0.03
N LEU A 22 -2.61 -11.84 0.43
CA LEU A 22 -3.01 -12.19 1.78
C LEU A 22 -2.64 -13.63 2.15
N THR A 23 -2.81 -14.60 1.23
CA THR A 23 -2.35 -15.99 1.46
C THR A 23 -0.84 -16.10 1.55
N GLU A 24 -0.09 -15.20 0.91
CA GLU A 24 1.37 -15.09 1.04
C GLU A 24 1.81 -14.28 2.27
N GLY A 25 0.87 -13.80 3.10
CA GLY A 25 1.16 -12.98 4.28
C GLY A 25 1.66 -11.57 3.96
N GLN A 26 1.29 -11.04 2.79
CA GLN A 26 1.72 -9.76 2.25
C GLN A 26 0.51 -8.86 1.90
N VAL A 27 0.79 -7.58 1.68
CA VAL A 27 -0.12 -6.65 0.99
C VAL A 27 0.66 -5.90 -0.08
N GLU A 28 -0.03 -5.42 -1.10
CA GLU A 28 0.59 -4.58 -2.13
C GLU A 28 0.51 -3.12 -1.70
N TYR A 29 1.64 -2.43 -1.66
CA TYR A 29 1.75 -1.02 -1.31
C TYR A 29 2.28 -0.21 -2.50
N LYS A 30 1.77 1.02 -2.66
CA LYS A 30 2.29 2.00 -3.62
C LYS A 30 2.26 3.39 -3.02
N GLN A 31 3.40 4.08 -3.00
CA GLN A 31 3.42 5.54 -2.80
C GLN A 31 3.07 6.24 -4.12
N ARG A 32 2.38 7.39 -4.03
CA ARG A 32 1.99 8.17 -5.22
C ARG A 32 3.18 8.59 -6.10
N THR A 33 4.33 8.85 -5.50
CA THR A 33 5.56 9.27 -6.20
C THR A 33 6.37 8.09 -6.74
N GLU A 34 6.04 6.86 -6.36
CA GLU A 34 6.71 5.66 -6.85
C GLU A 34 6.08 5.21 -8.18
N ALA A 35 6.94 4.76 -9.11
CA ALA A 35 6.50 4.25 -10.40
C ALA A 35 5.68 2.96 -10.23
N ASP A 36 6.20 2.04 -9.41
CA ASP A 36 5.68 0.68 -9.24
C ASP A 36 5.21 0.42 -7.81
N ALA A 37 4.25 -0.50 -7.69
CA ALA A 37 3.84 -1.04 -6.41
C ALA A 37 4.77 -2.18 -5.99
N HIS A 38 4.88 -2.42 -4.68
CA HIS A 38 5.68 -3.50 -4.12
C HIS A 38 4.95 -4.18 -2.96
N ASN A 39 5.28 -5.45 -2.72
CA ASN A 39 4.70 -6.22 -1.62
C ASN A 39 5.44 -5.91 -0.31
N ILE A 40 4.67 -5.75 0.77
CA ILE A 40 5.18 -5.60 2.13
C ILE A 40 4.53 -6.62 3.07
N PRO A 41 5.24 -7.12 4.09
CA PRO A 41 4.69 -8.12 5.00
C PRO A 41 3.50 -7.57 5.77
N LEU A 42 2.39 -8.30 5.79
CA LEU A 42 1.13 -7.89 6.44
C LEU A 42 1.35 -7.47 7.90
N HIS A 43 2.18 -8.20 8.64
CA HIS A 43 2.45 -7.94 10.05
C HIS A 43 3.24 -6.64 10.30
N ASN A 44 3.94 -6.11 9.29
CA ASN A 44 4.73 -4.88 9.40
C ASN A 44 4.07 -3.66 8.74
N VAL A 45 2.88 -3.81 8.14
CA VAL A 45 2.23 -2.75 7.35
C VAL A 45 2.04 -1.46 8.13
N ILE A 46 1.64 -1.56 9.39
CA ILE A 46 1.34 -0.38 10.22
C ILE A 46 2.62 0.38 10.55
N ASP A 47 3.67 -0.31 10.96
CA ASP A 47 4.94 0.32 11.31
C ASP A 47 5.64 0.90 10.07
N PHE A 48 5.56 0.21 8.94
CA PHE A 48 6.01 0.74 7.65
C PHE A 48 5.27 2.04 7.27
N LEU A 49 3.95 2.10 7.46
CA LEU A 49 3.19 3.33 7.17
C LEU A 49 3.52 4.46 8.13
N ARG A 50 3.77 4.16 9.41
CA ARG A 50 4.18 5.16 10.41
C ARG A 50 5.50 5.82 10.00
N ASP A 51 6.50 5.02 9.67
CA ASP A 51 7.79 5.49 9.16
C ASP A 51 7.63 6.36 7.90
N LYS A 52 6.81 5.92 6.93
CA LYS A 52 6.56 6.68 5.69
C LYS A 52 5.81 8.00 5.88
N LEU A 53 5.04 8.13 6.95
CA LEU A 53 4.27 9.33 7.27
C LEU A 53 5.01 10.26 8.25
N ASP A 54 6.26 9.94 8.61
CA ASP A 54 7.01 10.59 9.68
C ASP A 54 6.24 10.60 11.02
N LEU A 55 5.41 9.57 11.25
CA LEU A 55 4.60 9.39 12.45
C LEU A 55 5.31 8.42 13.41
N LEU A 56 6.26 8.97 14.18
CA LEU A 56 7.05 8.32 15.24
C LEU A 56 8.08 7.29 14.76
#